data_AF-A0A936W8T2-F1
#
_entry.id   AF-A0A936W8T2-F1
#
_cell.length_a   1.000
_cell.length_b   1.000
_cell.length_c   1.000
_cell.angle_alpha   90.00
_cell.angle_beta   90.00
_cell.angle_gamma   90.00
#
_symmetry.space_group_name_H-M   'P 1'
#
loop_
_entity.id
_entity.type
_entity.pdbx_description
1 polymer ?
#
loop_
_entity_poly.entity_id
_entity_poly.type
_entity_poly.pdbx_seq_one_letter_code
_entity_poly.pdbx_strand_id
1 'polypeptide(L)'
;MRIASVLASCSIAMAVTAQSPVSIQLVPWAEGFFDPTDIAHAGDARLFIAQQNGRVLIVTDSNTVSPAAFLDISSKVVFNAEQGLLGIAFDPDYTTNGLFYVHYVADDSLGHRSVIARYSVSTTDPDQADPASEEVIYTWPQWSDQHKGGDLAFAPDGTLFITFGDGSTGGDPLNASQDLSNPLGDIIRIRPEIDSTYSIPADNPFAQASGDTLPEIWASGLRNPFRIAVDPVGNSLWIGDVGQGGFEEVDRWPLDDNSGPNFGWRCREGFVDFNFTLCDSDAVYVPPVTVQANILNGGSWCAMMGGRVYRGTQYPRLAGRYFFTDYCSGQFRSLLPGSLGSWQEDVLLQSGPLGLVCIDEGADGELYAISNFGGKLYKIKDACPMPMPTIIVAGDSLICSAALGYAWSVDGALIPGADQQVLYPATVGNYSVLADLGPGCILASDTVLFQPVSIAEGNASSNFIVYPDPANDAFNVSWDQRTAGTVSMDLLDPLGRPVMHRSLSVGRAALDVAGLSAGLYIVRLTFPDGVVAQRRIRLL
;
A
#
# COMPACT_ATOMS: atom_id res chain seq x y z
N MET A 1 56.20 -24.52 -1.99
CA MET A 1 55.47 -23.36 -1.46
C MET A 1 54.19 -23.23 -2.28
N ARG A 2 53.10 -23.87 -1.84
CA ARG A 2 51.77 -23.82 -2.50
C ARG A 2 50.88 -22.99 -1.59
N ILE A 3 50.43 -21.83 -2.08
CA ILE A 3 49.51 -20.94 -1.38
C ILE A 3 48.10 -21.51 -1.61
N ALA A 4 47.45 -21.96 -0.54
CA ALA A 4 46.04 -22.33 -0.54
C ALA A 4 45.21 -21.06 -0.35
N SER A 5 44.41 -20.71 -1.36
CA SER A 5 43.40 -19.68 -1.33
C SER A 5 42.23 -20.14 -0.47
N VAL A 6 41.99 -19.45 0.65
CA VAL A 6 40.78 -19.60 1.47
C VAL A 6 39.70 -18.69 0.87
N LEU A 7 38.70 -19.29 0.25
CA LEU A 7 37.44 -18.61 -0.09
C LEU A 7 36.64 -18.46 1.20
N ALA A 8 36.57 -17.23 1.73
CA ALA A 8 35.64 -16.88 2.79
C ALA A 8 34.24 -16.76 2.17
N SER A 9 33.39 -17.75 2.42
CA SER A 9 31.95 -17.67 2.15
C SER A 9 31.33 -16.68 3.12
N CYS A 10 31.08 -15.47 2.64
CA CYS A 10 30.28 -14.46 3.35
C CYS A 10 28.84 -14.98 3.44
N SER A 11 28.47 -15.52 4.59
CA SER A 11 27.09 -15.90 4.88
C SER A 11 26.37 -14.62 5.32
N ILE A 12 25.63 -14.00 4.40
CA ILE A 12 24.72 -12.91 4.74
C ILE A 12 23.62 -13.55 5.59
N ALA A 13 23.63 -13.28 6.89
CA ALA A 13 22.50 -13.58 7.75
C ALA A 13 21.36 -12.63 7.32
N MET A 14 20.47 -13.09 6.45
CA MET A 14 19.21 -12.41 6.22
C MET A 14 18.39 -12.54 7.50
N ALA A 15 18.24 -11.45 8.23
CA ALA A 15 17.17 -11.35 9.20
C ALA A 15 15.85 -11.46 8.41
N VAL A 16 15.09 -12.52 8.66
CA VAL A 16 13.75 -12.68 8.09
C VAL A 16 12.87 -11.62 8.75
N THR A 17 12.52 -10.57 8.02
CA THR A 17 11.51 -9.62 8.47
C THR A 17 10.16 -10.35 8.52
N ALA A 18 9.32 -10.03 9.50
CA ALA A 18 8.03 -10.69 9.71
C ALA A 18 7.04 -10.51 8.54
N GLN A 19 7.33 -9.61 7.59
CA GLN A 19 6.51 -9.38 6.40
C GLN A 19 7.38 -9.15 5.17
N SER A 20 7.03 -9.77 4.04
CA SER A 20 7.69 -9.53 2.75
C SER A 20 7.32 -8.14 2.22
N PRO A 21 8.29 -7.32 1.78
CA PRO A 21 8.01 -6.01 1.21
C PRO A 21 7.07 -6.13 0.00
N VAL A 22 6.11 -5.24 -0.09
CA VAL A 22 5.19 -5.13 -1.23
C VAL A 22 5.93 -4.42 -2.36
N SER A 23 5.82 -4.96 -3.57
CA SER A 23 6.31 -4.31 -4.79
C SER A 23 5.24 -4.39 -5.87
N ILE A 24 5.24 -3.42 -6.78
CA ILE A 24 4.23 -3.32 -7.82
C ILE A 24 4.82 -3.46 -9.22
N GLN A 25 3.94 -3.74 -10.17
CA GLN A 25 4.18 -3.63 -11.60
C GLN A 25 3.17 -2.66 -12.22
N LEU A 26 3.66 -1.80 -13.11
CA LEU A 26 2.84 -0.94 -13.95
C LEU A 26 2.65 -1.63 -15.30
N VAL A 27 1.46 -2.16 -15.54
CA VAL A 27 1.14 -2.85 -16.79
C VAL A 27 0.46 -1.87 -17.73
N PRO A 28 1.00 -1.62 -18.94
CA PRO A 28 0.33 -0.77 -19.93
C PRO A 28 -1.11 -1.25 -20.17
N TRP A 29 -2.06 -0.32 -20.07
CA TRP A 29 -3.48 -0.61 -20.15
C TRP A 29 -4.11 0.00 -21.39
N ALA A 30 -3.86 1.30 -21.63
CA ALA A 30 -4.29 2.03 -22.81
C ALA A 30 -3.30 3.16 -23.11
N GLU A 31 -3.32 3.68 -24.33
CA GLU A 31 -2.47 4.81 -24.75
C GLU A 31 -3.16 5.66 -25.82
N GLY A 32 -2.55 6.80 -26.15
CA GLY A 32 -3.05 7.73 -27.17
C GLY A 32 -3.79 8.94 -26.62
N PHE A 33 -3.62 9.24 -25.33
CA PHE A 33 -4.18 10.44 -24.70
C PHE A 33 -3.32 11.68 -25.00
N PHE A 34 -3.95 12.82 -25.21
CA PHE A 34 -3.30 14.12 -25.34
C PHE A 34 -3.17 14.76 -23.95
N ASP A 35 -1.95 14.85 -23.41
CA ASP A 35 -1.65 15.46 -22.10
C ASP A 35 -2.76 15.18 -21.07
N PRO A 36 -3.03 13.89 -20.74
CA PRO A 36 -4.02 13.53 -19.74
C PRO A 36 -3.73 14.24 -18.42
N THR A 37 -4.79 14.59 -17.71
CA THR A 37 -4.70 15.25 -16.41
C THR A 37 -5.24 14.36 -15.31
N ASP A 38 -6.38 13.69 -15.54
CA ASP A 38 -7.12 12.97 -14.50
C ASP A 38 -7.76 11.67 -14.99
N ILE A 39 -8.10 10.79 -14.04
CA ILE A 39 -8.82 9.52 -14.25
C ILE A 39 -10.05 9.56 -13.34
N ALA A 40 -11.22 9.16 -13.85
CA ALA A 40 -12.39 8.91 -13.01
C ALA A 40 -13.17 7.69 -13.50
N HIS A 41 -14.07 7.18 -12.67
CA HIS A 41 -15.06 6.17 -13.05
C HIS A 41 -16.46 6.63 -12.66
N ALA A 42 -17.46 6.17 -13.41
CA ALA A 42 -18.86 6.58 -13.22
C ALA A 42 -19.67 5.56 -12.38
N GLY A 43 -18.99 4.81 -11.51
CA GLY A 43 -19.56 3.64 -10.82
C GLY A 43 -19.72 2.39 -11.70
N ASP A 44 -19.21 2.42 -12.93
CA ASP A 44 -19.17 1.28 -13.85
C ASP A 44 -17.73 0.96 -14.31
N ALA A 45 -17.56 0.00 -15.21
CA ALA A 45 -16.25 -0.49 -15.64
C ALA A 45 -15.46 0.49 -16.53
N ARG A 46 -16.07 1.59 -16.99
CA ARG A 46 -15.41 2.57 -17.84
C ARG A 46 -14.50 3.46 -17.01
N LEU A 47 -13.34 3.80 -17.58
CA LEU A 47 -12.48 4.86 -17.08
C LEU A 47 -12.62 6.08 -17.99
N PHE A 48 -12.77 7.25 -17.38
CA PHE A 48 -12.89 8.53 -18.05
C PHE A 48 -11.60 9.31 -17.86
N ILE A 49 -10.96 9.64 -18.96
CA ILE A 49 -9.64 10.27 -18.97
C ILE A 49 -9.81 11.73 -19.37
N ALA A 50 -9.66 12.63 -18.41
CA ALA A 50 -9.61 14.06 -18.69
C ALA A 50 -8.28 14.42 -19.37
N GLN A 51 -8.35 15.30 -20.36
CA GLN A 51 -7.20 15.74 -21.14
C GLN A 51 -7.13 17.26 -21.10
N GLN A 52 -5.90 17.78 -21.01
CA GLN A 52 -5.64 19.20 -20.81
C GLN A 52 -6.35 20.10 -21.85
N ASN A 53 -6.51 19.63 -23.09
CA ASN A 53 -7.19 20.33 -24.18
C ASN A 53 -8.73 20.40 -24.09
N GLY A 54 -9.33 20.02 -22.97
CA GLY A 54 -10.78 20.13 -22.75
C GLY A 54 -11.59 18.96 -23.31
N ARG A 55 -10.98 17.79 -23.47
CA ARG A 55 -11.66 16.56 -23.92
C ARG A 55 -11.61 15.48 -22.86
N VAL A 56 -12.68 14.71 -22.74
CA VAL A 56 -12.73 13.49 -21.90
C VAL A 56 -12.87 12.29 -22.83
N LEU A 57 -11.97 11.30 -22.74
CA LEU A 57 -12.07 10.05 -23.49
C LEU A 57 -12.45 8.89 -22.58
N ILE A 58 -13.14 7.89 -23.12
CA ILE A 58 -13.47 6.65 -22.40
C ILE A 58 -12.45 5.57 -22.74
N VAL A 59 -11.97 4.87 -21.72
CA VAL A 59 -11.37 3.54 -21.84
C VAL A 59 -12.43 2.51 -21.45
N THR A 60 -12.75 1.62 -22.38
CA THR A 60 -13.74 0.55 -22.16
C THR A 60 -13.16 -0.57 -21.30
N ASP A 61 -14.04 -1.45 -20.83
CA ASP A 61 -13.71 -2.70 -20.13
C ASP A 61 -12.80 -3.65 -20.94
N SER A 62 -12.82 -3.53 -22.27
CA SER A 62 -11.94 -4.23 -23.21
C SER A 62 -10.60 -3.51 -23.47
N ASN A 63 -10.24 -2.55 -22.64
CA ASN A 63 -8.99 -1.76 -22.70
C ASN A 63 -8.87 -0.95 -24.01
N THR A 64 -10.00 -0.56 -24.59
CA THR A 64 -10.03 0.17 -25.86
C THR A 64 -10.37 1.63 -25.61
N VAL A 65 -9.60 2.55 -26.18
CA VAL A 65 -9.92 3.98 -26.12
C VAL A 65 -10.99 4.30 -27.16
N SER A 66 -12.08 4.93 -26.72
CA SER A 66 -13.13 5.38 -27.62
C SER A 66 -12.60 6.44 -28.60
N PRO A 67 -12.89 6.34 -29.91
CA PRO A 67 -12.47 7.34 -30.88
C PRO A 67 -13.22 8.67 -30.72
N ALA A 68 -14.47 8.63 -30.22
CA ALA A 68 -15.24 9.81 -29.88
C ALA A 68 -14.96 10.22 -28.44
N ALA A 69 -14.92 11.54 -28.19
CA ALA A 69 -14.84 12.03 -26.82
C ALA A 69 -16.20 11.85 -26.14
N PHE A 70 -16.17 11.49 -24.86
CA PHE A 70 -17.31 11.57 -23.97
C PHE A 70 -17.77 13.02 -23.84
N LEU A 71 -16.84 13.94 -23.55
CA LEU A 71 -17.09 15.38 -23.49
C LEU A 71 -16.04 16.11 -24.33
N ASP A 72 -16.46 17.12 -25.09
CA ASP A 72 -15.56 18.05 -25.79
C ASP A 72 -16.00 19.49 -25.52
N ILE A 73 -15.22 20.18 -24.69
CA ILE A 73 -15.37 21.59 -24.32
C ILE A 73 -14.12 22.39 -24.72
N SER A 74 -13.34 21.90 -25.68
CA SER A 74 -12.08 22.50 -26.11
C SER A 74 -12.19 23.98 -26.52
N SER A 75 -13.37 24.43 -26.95
CA SER A 75 -13.62 25.84 -27.28
C SER A 75 -13.71 26.77 -26.06
N LYS A 76 -13.86 26.22 -24.85
CA LYS A 76 -14.00 26.97 -23.58
C LYS A 76 -12.72 26.95 -22.74
N VAL A 77 -11.80 26.04 -23.05
CA VAL A 77 -10.63 25.75 -22.23
C VAL A 77 -9.41 26.47 -22.79
N VAL A 78 -8.71 27.20 -21.93
CA VAL A 78 -7.32 27.61 -22.19
C VAL A 78 -6.40 26.57 -21.57
N PHE A 79 -5.41 26.11 -22.32
CA PHE A 79 -4.48 25.09 -21.85
C PHE A 79 -3.04 25.40 -22.26
N ASN A 80 -2.15 25.32 -21.28
CA ASN A 80 -0.68 25.41 -21.36
C ASN A 80 -0.14 25.40 -19.92
N ALA A 81 1.07 24.90 -19.70
CA ALA A 81 1.64 24.74 -18.35
C ALA A 81 0.69 23.91 -17.45
N GLU A 82 0.20 24.45 -16.33
CA GLU A 82 -0.76 23.78 -15.44
C GLU A 82 -2.22 24.09 -15.78
N GLN A 83 -2.49 24.89 -16.83
CA GLN A 83 -3.86 25.22 -17.24
C GLN A 83 -4.45 24.14 -18.14
N GLY A 84 -5.77 23.99 -18.09
CA GLY A 84 -6.52 23.11 -18.98
C GLY A 84 -7.81 22.63 -18.33
N LEU A 85 -8.31 21.49 -18.80
CA LEU A 85 -9.23 20.66 -18.02
C LEU A 85 -8.42 19.84 -17.02
N LEU A 86 -8.64 20.08 -15.72
CA LEU A 86 -7.75 19.66 -14.64
C LEU A 86 -8.28 18.45 -13.87
N GLY A 87 -9.58 18.39 -13.62
CA GLY A 87 -10.22 17.34 -12.85
C GLY A 87 -11.62 17.02 -13.33
N ILE A 88 -12.06 15.80 -13.04
CA ILE A 88 -13.40 15.29 -13.32
C ILE A 88 -13.90 14.44 -12.14
N ALA A 89 -15.13 14.66 -11.72
CA ALA A 89 -15.79 13.82 -10.71
C ALA A 89 -17.23 13.51 -11.11
N PHE A 90 -17.64 12.25 -10.96
CA PHE A 90 -19.03 11.85 -11.17
C PHE A 90 -19.84 12.10 -9.92
N ASP A 91 -21.07 12.58 -10.08
CA ASP A 91 -22.02 12.70 -8.97
C ASP A 91 -22.22 11.32 -8.32
N PRO A 92 -22.31 11.21 -6.99
CA PRO A 92 -22.54 9.92 -6.33
C PRO A 92 -23.81 9.19 -6.82
N ASP A 93 -24.82 9.94 -7.28
CA ASP A 93 -26.06 9.44 -7.87
C ASP A 93 -26.02 9.41 -9.42
N TYR A 94 -24.85 9.44 -10.06
CA TYR A 94 -24.67 9.47 -11.52
C TYR A 94 -25.51 8.41 -12.25
N THR A 95 -25.59 7.19 -11.72
CA THR A 95 -26.39 6.11 -12.32
C THR A 95 -27.88 6.45 -12.44
N THR A 96 -28.36 7.41 -11.66
CA THR A 96 -29.75 7.88 -11.62
C THR A 96 -29.91 9.25 -12.28
N ASN A 97 -29.00 10.19 -12.03
CA ASN A 97 -29.13 11.59 -12.48
C ASN A 97 -28.30 11.93 -13.74
N GLY A 98 -27.29 11.12 -14.07
CA GLY A 98 -26.40 11.35 -15.20
C GLY A 98 -25.48 12.56 -15.07
N LEU A 99 -25.28 13.10 -13.86
CA LEU A 99 -24.55 14.34 -13.61
C LEU A 99 -23.08 14.09 -13.27
N PHE A 100 -22.21 14.94 -13.79
CA PHE A 100 -20.78 14.94 -13.46
C PHE A 100 -20.21 16.35 -13.52
N TYR A 101 -19.05 16.54 -12.93
CA TYR A 101 -18.44 17.82 -12.66
C TYR A 101 -17.04 17.86 -13.24
N VAL A 102 -16.66 19.02 -13.76
CA VAL A 102 -15.33 19.28 -14.29
C VAL A 102 -14.75 20.57 -13.72
N HIS A 103 -13.43 20.58 -13.52
CA HIS A 103 -12.67 21.78 -13.16
C HIS A 103 -11.79 22.15 -14.35
N TYR A 104 -11.98 23.33 -14.93
CA TYR A 104 -11.16 23.79 -16.04
C TYR A 104 -10.77 25.27 -15.91
N VAL A 105 -9.75 25.67 -16.65
CA VAL A 105 -9.32 27.07 -16.76
C VAL A 105 -9.92 27.68 -18.02
N ALA A 106 -10.56 28.85 -17.85
CA ALA A 106 -11.14 29.64 -18.93
C ALA A 106 -10.43 31.00 -19.02
N ASP A 107 -10.26 31.50 -20.25
CA ASP A 107 -9.84 32.87 -20.52
C ASP A 107 -10.72 33.43 -21.64
N ASP A 108 -11.78 34.13 -21.23
CA ASP A 108 -12.81 34.69 -22.11
C ASP A 108 -13.21 36.11 -21.66
N SER A 109 -14.38 36.61 -22.07
CA SER A 109 -14.86 37.94 -21.69
C SER A 109 -15.02 38.17 -20.18
N LEU A 110 -15.07 37.11 -19.37
CA LEU A 110 -15.14 37.17 -17.91
C LEU A 110 -13.75 37.10 -17.24
N GLY A 111 -12.68 37.03 -18.05
CA GLY A 111 -11.29 36.98 -17.61
C GLY A 111 -10.79 35.57 -17.29
N HIS A 112 -9.50 35.53 -16.96
CA HIS A 112 -8.77 34.31 -16.64
C HIS A 112 -9.18 33.76 -15.27
N ARG A 113 -9.75 32.55 -15.23
CA ARG A 113 -10.38 31.99 -14.02
C ARG A 113 -10.45 30.47 -14.02
N SER A 114 -10.55 29.90 -12.83
CA SER A 114 -11.03 28.52 -12.63
C SER A 114 -12.54 28.47 -12.75
N VAL A 115 -13.06 27.42 -13.37
CA VAL A 115 -14.48 27.16 -13.54
C VAL A 115 -14.76 25.73 -13.12
N ILE A 116 -15.66 25.57 -12.15
CA ILE A 116 -16.23 24.29 -11.76
C ILE A 116 -17.62 24.25 -12.36
N ALA A 117 -17.84 23.32 -13.28
CA ALA A 117 -19.09 23.21 -14.02
C ALA A 117 -19.65 21.79 -13.93
N ARG A 118 -20.98 21.72 -13.84
CA ARG A 118 -21.76 20.50 -13.94
C ARG A 118 -22.19 20.29 -15.40
N TYR A 119 -22.20 19.02 -15.81
CA TYR A 119 -22.64 18.54 -17.10
C TYR A 119 -23.53 17.31 -16.92
N SER A 120 -24.27 16.96 -17.97
CA SER A 120 -25.13 15.79 -18.01
C SER A 120 -24.75 14.84 -19.15
N VAL A 121 -24.86 13.54 -18.89
CA VAL A 121 -24.75 12.51 -19.92
C VAL A 121 -25.87 12.69 -20.96
N SER A 122 -25.59 12.36 -22.22
CA SER A 122 -26.59 12.35 -23.27
C SER A 122 -27.72 11.40 -22.94
N THR A 123 -28.95 11.84 -23.19
CA THR A 123 -30.16 11.03 -22.99
C THR A 123 -30.29 9.87 -23.99
N THR A 124 -29.46 9.85 -25.04
CA THR A 124 -29.52 8.85 -26.12
C THR A 124 -28.27 7.99 -26.26
N ASP A 125 -27.15 8.40 -25.66
CA ASP A 125 -25.87 7.69 -25.75
C ASP A 125 -25.10 7.81 -24.42
N PRO A 126 -24.99 6.74 -23.62
CA PRO A 126 -24.31 6.79 -22.33
C PRO A 126 -22.79 7.03 -22.45
N ASP A 127 -22.21 6.85 -23.64
CA ASP A 127 -20.79 7.10 -23.92
C ASP A 127 -20.53 8.52 -24.44
N GLN A 128 -21.54 9.41 -24.41
CA GLN A 128 -21.41 10.82 -24.74
C GLN A 128 -22.11 11.70 -23.69
N ALA A 129 -21.53 12.84 -23.38
CA ALA A 129 -22.15 13.93 -22.63
C ALA A 129 -22.75 14.98 -23.58
N ASP A 130 -23.65 15.83 -23.09
CA ASP A 130 -24.13 17.00 -23.81
C ASP A 130 -23.25 18.23 -23.47
N PRO A 131 -22.38 18.72 -24.38
CA PRO A 131 -21.56 19.90 -24.11
C PRO A 131 -22.36 21.20 -23.94
N ALA A 132 -23.64 21.20 -24.36
CA ALA A 132 -24.54 22.34 -24.18
C ALA A 132 -25.22 22.36 -22.81
N SER A 133 -25.14 21.28 -22.02
CA SER A 133 -25.78 21.19 -20.70
C SER A 133 -24.94 21.82 -19.57
N GLU A 134 -24.01 22.72 -19.89
CA GLU A 134 -23.12 23.31 -18.89
C GLU A 134 -23.90 24.14 -17.87
N GLU A 135 -23.61 23.88 -16.60
CA GLU A 135 -24.07 24.66 -15.48
C GLU A 135 -22.87 25.04 -14.60
N VAL A 136 -22.48 26.32 -14.61
CA VAL A 136 -21.36 26.82 -13.80
C VAL A 136 -21.78 26.88 -12.33
N ILE A 137 -21.09 26.11 -11.48
CA ILE A 137 -21.39 25.98 -10.05
C ILE A 137 -20.52 26.94 -9.23
N TYR A 138 -19.22 27.00 -9.54
CA TYR A 138 -18.27 27.85 -8.83
C TYR A 138 -17.23 28.42 -9.79
N THR A 139 -16.76 29.64 -9.53
CA THR A 139 -15.68 30.24 -10.30
C THR A 139 -14.82 31.13 -9.43
N TRP A 140 -13.52 31.18 -9.74
CA TRP A 140 -12.57 32.03 -9.03
C TRP A 140 -11.52 32.60 -9.98
N PRO A 141 -11.23 33.91 -9.94
CA PRO A 141 -10.18 34.52 -10.75
C PRO A 141 -8.81 33.90 -10.51
N GLN A 142 -8.02 33.76 -11.58
CA GLN A 142 -6.69 33.13 -11.55
C GLN A 142 -5.66 34.14 -12.09
N TRP A 143 -4.53 34.31 -11.39
CA TRP A 143 -3.59 35.43 -11.68
C TRP A 143 -2.24 34.95 -12.26
N SER A 144 -1.91 33.68 -12.06
CA SER A 144 -0.72 32.98 -12.59
C SER A 144 -1.13 31.98 -13.69
N ASP A 145 -0.20 31.32 -14.35
CA ASP A 145 -0.43 30.11 -15.16
C ASP A 145 -0.07 28.80 -14.43
N GLN A 146 0.46 28.93 -13.21
CA GLN A 146 0.90 27.86 -12.31
C GLN A 146 0.03 27.78 -11.06
N HIS A 147 0.19 26.69 -10.32
CA HIS A 147 -0.44 26.36 -9.05
C HIS A 147 -1.95 26.41 -9.13
N LYS A 148 -2.50 25.54 -9.98
CA LYS A 148 -3.95 25.49 -10.23
C LYS A 148 -4.72 24.62 -9.27
N GLY A 149 -4.08 23.66 -8.60
CA GLY A 149 -4.78 22.52 -8.01
C GLY A 149 -5.62 21.87 -9.11
N GLY A 150 -6.93 21.77 -8.87
CA GLY A 150 -7.89 21.40 -9.89
C GLY A 150 -8.53 20.03 -9.74
N ASP A 151 -8.32 19.39 -8.60
CA ASP A 151 -8.92 18.09 -8.32
C ASP A 151 -10.30 18.22 -7.69
N LEU A 152 -11.14 17.22 -7.95
CA LEU A 152 -12.53 17.17 -7.51
C LEU A 152 -12.79 15.82 -6.84
N ALA A 153 -13.34 15.83 -5.62
CA ALA A 153 -13.70 14.59 -4.93
C ALA A 153 -15.01 14.73 -4.16
N PHE A 154 -15.95 13.84 -4.44
CA PHE A 154 -17.17 13.75 -3.65
C PHE A 154 -16.93 13.00 -2.34
N ALA A 155 -17.46 13.58 -1.26
CA ALA A 155 -17.60 12.90 0.01
C ALA A 155 -18.87 12.03 0.06
N PRO A 156 -18.94 11.02 0.95
CA PRO A 156 -20.12 10.16 1.09
C PRO A 156 -21.42 10.90 1.43
N ASP A 157 -21.31 12.10 1.99
CA ASP A 157 -22.46 12.94 2.34
C ASP A 157 -22.99 13.76 1.14
N GLY A 158 -22.39 13.63 -0.04
CA GLY A 158 -22.75 14.37 -1.25
C GLY A 158 -22.19 15.80 -1.30
N THR A 159 -21.26 16.16 -0.42
CA THR A 159 -20.46 17.38 -0.59
C THR A 159 -19.30 17.14 -1.56
N LEU A 160 -18.87 18.21 -2.23
CA LEU A 160 -17.78 18.22 -3.20
C LEU A 160 -16.59 18.99 -2.61
N PHE A 161 -15.45 18.33 -2.50
CA PHE A 161 -14.16 18.95 -2.26
C PHE A 161 -13.55 19.43 -3.57
N ILE A 162 -13.00 20.64 -3.57
CA ILE A 162 -12.39 21.27 -4.74
C ILE A 162 -11.05 21.87 -4.30
N THR A 163 -9.98 21.56 -5.03
CA THR A 163 -8.64 22.04 -4.69
C THR A 163 -8.24 23.26 -5.51
N PHE A 164 -7.55 24.19 -4.86
CA PHE A 164 -6.95 25.36 -5.48
C PHE A 164 -5.52 25.51 -5.00
N GLY A 165 -4.56 25.60 -5.92
CA GLY A 165 -3.22 26.05 -5.57
C GLY A 165 -3.19 27.52 -5.18
N ASP A 166 -2.09 27.96 -4.58
CA ASP A 166 -1.91 29.34 -4.11
C ASP A 166 -1.94 30.39 -5.25
N GLY A 167 -2.00 29.94 -6.51
CA GLY A 167 -2.15 30.78 -7.69
C GLY A 167 -0.99 31.77 -7.88
N SER A 168 0.13 31.54 -7.21
CA SER A 168 1.23 32.48 -7.07
C SER A 168 2.51 31.97 -7.75
N THR A 169 3.58 32.75 -7.61
CA THR A 169 4.95 32.31 -7.96
C THR A 169 5.66 31.82 -6.70
N GLY A 170 6.89 31.33 -6.86
CA GLY A 170 7.66 30.78 -5.76
C GLY A 170 7.62 31.57 -4.44
N GLY A 171 7.25 30.87 -3.36
CA GLY A 171 7.21 31.39 -2.00
C GLY A 171 5.98 32.22 -1.64
N ASP A 172 4.90 32.16 -2.41
CA ASP A 172 3.60 32.82 -2.12
C ASP A 172 3.73 34.28 -1.66
N PRO A 173 4.22 35.19 -2.52
CA PRO A 173 4.41 36.59 -2.16
C PRO A 173 3.10 37.32 -1.84
N LEU A 174 1.95 36.75 -2.23
CA LEU A 174 0.62 37.30 -1.99
C LEU A 174 0.01 36.80 -0.69
N ASN A 175 0.64 35.82 -0.04
CA ASN A 175 0.15 35.17 1.18
C ASN A 175 -1.24 34.56 0.99
N ALA A 176 -1.54 34.10 -0.22
CA ALA A 176 -2.85 33.61 -0.60
C ALA A 176 -3.25 32.38 0.23
N SER A 177 -2.29 31.47 0.44
CA SER A 177 -2.45 30.24 1.23
C SER A 177 -2.75 30.45 2.72
N GLN A 178 -2.55 31.66 3.23
CA GLN A 178 -2.84 32.03 4.63
C GLN A 178 -3.95 33.10 4.72
N ASP A 179 -4.48 33.55 3.60
CA ASP A 179 -5.55 34.54 3.53
C ASP A 179 -6.89 33.84 3.29
N LEU A 180 -7.64 33.64 4.38
CA LEU A 180 -8.93 32.96 4.37
C LEU A 180 -10.06 33.75 3.67
N SER A 181 -9.79 34.90 3.04
CA SER A 181 -10.77 35.63 2.22
C SER A 181 -10.92 35.08 0.80
N ASN A 182 -10.04 34.17 0.40
CA ASN A 182 -9.99 33.58 -0.94
C ASN A 182 -9.67 32.08 -0.85
N PRO A 183 -9.95 31.27 -1.89
CA PRO A 183 -9.75 29.83 -1.85
C PRO A 183 -8.34 29.41 -2.31
N LEU A 184 -7.42 30.32 -2.64
CA LEU A 184 -6.13 29.93 -3.24
C LEU A 184 -5.20 29.37 -2.17
N GLY A 185 -4.64 28.19 -2.43
CA GLY A 185 -3.84 27.45 -1.45
C GLY A 185 -4.70 26.68 -0.45
N ASP A 186 -5.98 26.48 -0.77
CA ASP A 186 -6.97 25.87 0.11
C ASP A 186 -7.72 24.71 -0.59
N ILE A 187 -8.42 23.94 0.24
CA ILE A 187 -9.45 23.00 -0.20
C ILE A 187 -10.79 23.57 0.26
N ILE A 188 -11.69 23.81 -0.68
CA ILE A 188 -13.06 24.22 -0.37
C ILE A 188 -14.01 23.02 -0.37
N ARG A 189 -15.08 23.11 0.42
CA ARG A 189 -16.16 22.12 0.49
C ARG A 189 -17.51 22.78 0.30
N ILE A 190 -18.22 22.37 -0.75
CA ILE A 190 -19.56 22.87 -1.09
C ILE A 190 -20.53 21.71 -1.31
N ARG A 191 -21.83 21.98 -1.29
CA ARG A 191 -22.85 21.04 -1.76
C ARG A 191 -23.49 21.58 -3.03
N PRO A 192 -23.25 20.98 -4.21
CA PRO A 192 -23.96 21.36 -5.43
C PRO A 192 -25.47 21.12 -5.28
N GLU A 193 -26.28 22.09 -5.71
CA GLU A 193 -27.75 22.01 -5.66
C GLU A 193 -28.34 21.77 -7.04
N ILE A 194 -29.56 21.21 -7.10
CA ILE A 194 -30.19 20.85 -8.37
C ILE A 194 -30.48 22.07 -9.27
N ASP A 195 -30.64 23.26 -8.70
CA ASP A 195 -30.93 24.51 -9.41
C ASP A 195 -29.68 25.23 -9.93
N SER A 196 -28.55 24.52 -9.99
CA SER A 196 -27.26 24.99 -10.51
C SER A 196 -26.58 26.00 -9.59
N THR A 197 -27.05 26.11 -8.36
CA THR A 197 -26.35 26.80 -7.27
C THR A 197 -25.56 25.79 -6.42
N TYR A 198 -25.00 26.27 -5.32
CA TYR A 198 -24.46 25.42 -4.26
C TYR A 198 -24.86 25.98 -2.90
N SER A 199 -24.89 25.11 -1.90
CA SER A 199 -25.01 25.50 -0.50
C SER A 199 -23.69 25.28 0.23
N ILE A 200 -23.46 26.10 1.26
CA ILE A 200 -22.36 25.90 2.21
C ILE A 200 -22.82 24.87 3.25
N PRO A 201 -22.10 23.75 3.42
CA PRO A 201 -22.38 22.83 4.51
C PRO A 201 -22.33 23.56 5.86
N ALA A 202 -23.38 23.42 6.68
CA ALA A 202 -23.51 24.18 7.92
C ALA A 202 -22.41 23.88 8.96
N ASP A 203 -21.74 22.74 8.79
CA ASP A 203 -20.62 22.24 9.56
C ASP A 203 -19.25 22.56 8.93
N ASN A 204 -19.19 23.36 7.84
CA ASN A 204 -17.90 23.90 7.38
C ASN A 204 -17.25 24.72 8.50
N PRO A 205 -15.90 24.68 8.63
CA PRO A 205 -15.18 25.36 9.70
C PRO A 205 -15.50 26.86 9.79
N PHE A 206 -15.73 27.49 8.62
CA PHE A 206 -15.96 28.93 8.50
C PHE A 206 -17.38 29.28 8.08
N ALA A 207 -18.34 28.35 8.13
CA ALA A 207 -19.72 28.57 7.69
C ALA A 207 -20.42 29.78 8.35
N GLN A 208 -20.03 30.07 9.61
CA GLN A 208 -20.58 31.16 10.43
C GLN A 208 -19.52 32.21 10.76
N ALA A 209 -18.37 32.21 10.07
CA ALA A 209 -17.33 33.20 10.31
C ALA A 209 -17.85 34.61 10.00
N SER A 210 -17.48 35.56 10.85
CA SER A 210 -17.79 36.98 10.62
C SER A 210 -16.59 37.68 9.97
N GLY A 211 -16.84 38.57 9.01
CA GLY A 211 -15.79 39.33 8.35
C GLY A 211 -15.50 38.80 6.94
N ASP A 212 -14.25 38.91 6.52
CA ASP A 212 -13.80 38.58 5.15
C ASP A 212 -13.24 37.15 5.10
N THR A 213 -13.95 36.20 5.68
CA THR A 213 -13.57 34.77 5.65
C THR A 213 -14.53 34.03 4.74
N LEU A 214 -13.98 33.31 3.77
CA LEU A 214 -14.74 32.58 2.77
C LEU A 214 -15.36 31.32 3.40
N PRO A 215 -16.69 31.22 3.51
CA PRO A 215 -17.36 30.12 4.21
C PRO A 215 -17.21 28.75 3.51
N GLU A 216 -16.80 28.74 2.24
CA GLU A 216 -16.49 27.56 1.45
C GLU A 216 -15.22 26.84 1.92
N ILE A 217 -14.26 27.54 2.55
CA ILE A 217 -12.97 26.94 2.95
C ILE A 217 -13.19 25.83 3.97
N TRP A 218 -12.58 24.67 3.70
CA TRP A 218 -12.56 23.52 4.60
C TRP A 218 -11.18 23.25 5.20
N ALA A 219 -10.12 23.42 4.42
CA ALA A 219 -8.74 23.37 4.88
C ALA A 219 -7.90 24.43 4.17
N SER A 220 -6.86 24.93 4.83
CA SER A 220 -6.01 25.98 4.29
C SER A 220 -4.52 25.66 4.40
N GLY A 221 -3.69 26.55 3.86
CA GLY A 221 -2.24 26.50 4.04
C GLY A 221 -1.56 25.42 3.21
N LEU A 222 -2.04 25.20 1.99
CA LEU A 222 -1.45 24.31 0.99
C LEU A 222 -0.82 25.14 -0.12
N ARG A 223 0.15 24.57 -0.84
CA ARG A 223 0.84 25.25 -1.94
C ARG A 223 0.16 24.99 -3.28
N ASN A 224 0.09 23.74 -3.66
CA ASN A 224 -0.56 23.28 -4.87
C ASN A 224 -1.10 21.85 -4.65
N PRO A 225 -2.22 21.71 -3.89
CA PRO A 225 -2.86 20.43 -3.62
C PRO A 225 -3.36 19.81 -4.93
N PHE A 226 -2.53 18.94 -5.50
CA PHE A 226 -2.62 18.53 -6.91
C PHE A 226 -3.60 17.40 -7.13
N ARG A 227 -3.56 16.36 -6.28
CA ARG A 227 -4.64 15.36 -6.16
C ARG A 227 -5.01 15.12 -4.71
N ILE A 228 -6.30 14.90 -4.49
CA ILE A 228 -6.89 14.54 -3.22
C ILE A 228 -7.64 13.23 -3.33
N ALA A 229 -7.69 12.46 -2.25
CA ALA A 229 -8.48 11.24 -2.18
C ALA A 229 -9.38 11.24 -0.94
N VAL A 230 -10.67 11.10 -1.18
CA VAL A 230 -11.63 10.76 -0.12
C VAL A 230 -11.59 9.25 0.09
N ASP A 231 -11.26 8.82 1.30
CA ASP A 231 -11.32 7.44 1.73
C ASP A 231 -12.35 7.28 2.86
N PRO A 232 -13.60 6.91 2.54
CA PRO A 232 -14.67 6.79 3.52
C PRO A 232 -14.41 5.70 4.56
N VAL A 233 -13.75 4.61 4.16
CA VAL A 233 -13.47 3.45 5.04
C VAL A 233 -12.42 3.83 6.08
N GLY A 234 -11.40 4.59 5.69
CA GLY A 234 -10.37 5.11 6.59
C GLY A 234 -10.74 6.41 7.29
N ASN A 235 -11.90 7.00 6.99
CA ASN A 235 -12.31 8.33 7.43
C ASN A 235 -11.18 9.36 7.20
N SER A 236 -10.80 9.56 5.94
CA SER A 236 -9.75 10.53 5.61
C SER A 236 -9.91 11.20 4.26
N LEU A 237 -9.50 12.46 4.22
CA LEU A 237 -9.00 13.12 3.04
C LEU A 237 -7.48 13.00 3.02
N TRP A 238 -6.93 12.45 1.93
CA TRP A 238 -5.51 12.46 1.63
C TRP A 238 -5.21 13.54 0.59
N ILE A 239 -4.05 14.18 0.70
CA ILE A 239 -3.70 15.33 -0.13
C ILE A 239 -2.25 15.13 -0.60
N GLY A 240 -2.01 15.14 -1.89
CA GLY A 240 -0.66 15.32 -2.44
C GLY A 240 -0.43 16.81 -2.71
N ASP A 241 0.45 17.44 -1.94
CA ASP A 241 0.79 18.85 -2.09
C ASP A 241 2.19 19.02 -2.72
N VAL A 242 2.24 19.77 -3.82
CA VAL A 242 3.49 20.01 -4.56
C VAL A 242 4.29 21.12 -3.90
N GLY A 243 5.51 20.79 -3.52
CA GLY A 243 6.43 21.66 -2.79
C GLY A 243 7.08 22.77 -3.62
N GLN A 244 7.81 23.66 -2.95
CA GLN A 244 8.50 24.79 -3.58
C GLN A 244 9.90 24.42 -4.07
N GLY A 245 10.65 23.67 -3.28
CA GLY A 245 12.03 23.27 -3.60
C GLY A 245 12.79 22.62 -2.45
N GLY A 246 12.26 22.66 -1.22
CA GLY A 246 12.77 21.89 -0.09
C GLY A 246 12.24 20.46 -0.09
N PHE A 247 10.92 20.32 -0.08
CA PHE A 247 10.24 19.05 0.16
C PHE A 247 8.93 18.95 -0.62
N GLU A 248 8.64 17.76 -1.12
CA GLU A 248 7.31 17.35 -1.55
C GLU A 248 6.58 16.65 -0.41
N GLU A 249 5.26 16.79 -0.27
CA GLU A 249 4.56 16.30 0.91
C GLU A 249 3.21 15.63 0.66
N VAL A 250 2.89 14.67 1.54
CA VAL A 250 1.55 14.08 1.64
C VAL A 250 0.95 14.50 2.97
N ASP A 251 -0.22 15.12 2.89
CA ASP A 251 -1.04 15.49 4.03
C ASP A 251 -2.25 14.57 4.17
N ARG A 252 -2.84 14.59 5.37
CA ARG A 252 -4.05 13.84 5.68
C ARG A 252 -4.84 14.54 6.76
N TRP A 253 -6.16 14.54 6.60
CA TRP A 253 -7.09 14.97 7.65
C TRP A 253 -8.33 14.07 7.75
N PRO A 254 -8.90 13.85 8.94
CA PRO A 254 -10.16 13.10 9.07
C PRO A 254 -11.33 13.82 8.37
N LEU A 255 -12.24 13.06 7.74
CA LEU A 255 -13.39 13.67 7.03
C LEU A 255 -14.45 14.23 7.99
N ASP A 256 -14.54 13.68 9.19
CA ASP A 256 -15.47 14.10 10.25
C ASP A 256 -14.91 15.20 11.15
N ASP A 257 -13.67 15.64 10.92
CA ASP A 257 -13.06 16.75 11.64
C ASP A 257 -13.10 18.04 10.80
N ASN A 258 -14.08 18.89 11.08
CA ASN A 258 -14.27 20.18 10.43
C ASN A 258 -13.66 21.33 11.23
N SER A 259 -12.52 21.13 11.91
CA SER A 259 -11.85 22.19 12.65
C SER A 259 -11.21 23.28 11.78
N GLY A 260 -11.06 23.04 10.47
CA GLY A 260 -10.34 23.93 9.56
C GLY A 260 -8.82 23.79 9.70
N PRO A 261 -8.22 22.64 9.36
CA PRO A 261 -6.77 22.47 9.47
C PRO A 261 -6.02 23.45 8.56
N ASN A 262 -4.93 24.00 9.08
CA ASN A 262 -3.97 24.81 8.33
C ASN A 262 -2.68 23.99 8.14
N PHE A 263 -2.38 23.56 6.91
CA PHE A 263 -1.21 22.74 6.58
C PHE A 263 0.10 23.55 6.52
N GLY A 264 -0.01 24.86 6.61
CA GLY A 264 1.08 25.75 7.00
C GLY A 264 1.93 26.31 5.88
N TRP A 265 1.76 25.95 4.61
CA TRP A 265 2.28 26.77 3.52
C TRP A 265 1.64 28.16 3.59
N ARG A 266 2.36 29.27 3.47
CA ARG A 266 3.79 29.45 3.14
C ARG A 266 4.78 29.44 4.32
N CYS A 267 4.31 29.28 5.53
CA CYS A 267 5.10 29.37 6.76
C CYS A 267 6.02 28.16 6.93
N ARG A 268 5.55 26.98 6.53
CA ARG A 268 6.24 25.68 6.56
C ARG A 268 6.40 25.13 5.15
N GLU A 269 7.41 24.31 4.95
CA GLU A 269 7.54 23.43 3.78
C GLU A 269 8.04 22.08 4.31
N GLY A 270 7.21 21.03 4.27
CA GLY A 270 7.49 19.81 5.00
C GLY A 270 7.56 20.02 6.52
N PHE A 271 8.52 19.36 7.18
CA PHE A 271 8.72 19.46 8.63
C PHE A 271 9.52 20.70 9.08
N VAL A 272 9.87 21.63 8.18
CA VAL A 272 10.76 22.74 8.48
C VAL A 272 10.12 24.11 8.28
N ASP A 273 10.69 25.12 8.92
CA ASP A 273 10.33 26.52 8.72
C ASP A 273 10.75 26.98 7.32
N PHE A 274 9.84 27.65 6.60
CA PHE A 274 10.12 28.25 5.29
C PHE A 274 10.19 29.79 5.37
N ASN A 275 9.06 30.48 5.52
CA ASN A 275 9.02 31.95 5.61
C ASN A 275 7.86 32.48 6.46
N PHE A 276 8.18 32.99 7.65
CA PHE A 276 7.21 33.49 8.62
C PHE A 276 6.86 34.98 8.48
N THR A 277 7.34 35.68 7.44
CA THR A 277 7.21 37.15 7.35
C THR A 277 5.76 37.64 7.33
N LEU A 278 4.83 36.83 6.79
CA LEU A 278 3.41 37.15 6.66
C LEU A 278 2.52 36.17 7.44
N CYS A 279 3.13 35.37 8.32
CA CYS A 279 2.46 34.31 9.05
C CYS A 279 1.98 34.81 10.41
N ASP A 280 0.80 34.36 10.82
CA ASP A 280 0.32 34.58 12.16
C ASP A 280 1.22 33.82 13.16
N SER A 281 1.67 34.52 14.20
CA SER A 281 2.51 33.95 15.25
C SER A 281 1.76 32.96 16.14
N ASP A 282 0.43 33.05 16.20
CA ASP A 282 -0.43 32.20 17.02
C ASP A 282 -1.05 31.03 16.22
N ALA A 283 -0.78 30.95 14.91
CA ALA A 283 -1.28 29.87 14.07
C ALA A 283 -0.69 28.50 14.46
N VAL A 284 -1.55 27.49 14.44
CA VAL A 284 -1.19 26.09 14.64
C VAL A 284 -1.21 25.40 13.29
N TYR A 285 -0.06 24.85 12.91
CA TYR A 285 0.11 24.16 11.64
C TYR A 285 0.02 22.64 11.81
N VAL A 286 -0.65 21.99 10.88
CA VAL A 286 -0.73 20.53 10.77
C VAL A 286 0.54 20.03 10.07
N PRO A 287 1.33 19.13 10.67
CA PRO A 287 2.48 18.56 10.00
C PRO A 287 2.05 17.53 8.95
N PRO A 288 2.82 17.36 7.86
CA PRO A 288 2.53 16.35 6.86
C PRO A 288 2.71 14.94 7.42
N VAL A 289 2.07 13.97 6.76
CA VAL A 289 2.24 12.55 7.07
C VAL A 289 3.63 12.07 6.68
N THR A 290 4.11 12.48 5.52
CA THR A 290 5.46 12.18 5.03
C THR A 290 5.95 13.28 4.09
N VAL A 291 7.27 13.39 3.97
CA VAL A 291 7.94 14.33 3.07
C VAL A 291 9.01 13.61 2.27
N GLN A 292 9.21 14.02 1.01
CA GLN A 292 10.27 13.54 0.14
C GLN A 292 11.14 14.72 -0.27
N ALA A 293 12.46 14.55 -0.20
CA ALA A 293 13.38 15.62 -0.57
C ALA A 293 13.23 15.98 -2.05
N ASN A 294 13.05 17.27 -2.33
CA ASN A 294 12.98 17.78 -3.68
C ASN A 294 14.37 17.73 -4.36
N ILE A 295 14.43 17.68 -5.71
CA ILE A 295 15.70 17.65 -6.48
C ILE A 295 16.58 18.86 -6.12
N LEU A 296 15.96 20.02 -5.88
CA LEU A 296 16.65 21.26 -5.52
C LEU A 296 17.27 21.20 -4.12
N ASN A 297 16.82 20.26 -3.29
CA ASN A 297 17.33 19.96 -1.96
C ASN A 297 18.12 18.62 -1.92
N GLY A 298 18.64 18.18 -3.07
CA GLY A 298 19.47 16.98 -3.17
C GLY A 298 18.73 15.64 -3.12
N GLY A 299 17.39 15.67 -3.21
CA GLY A 299 16.56 14.48 -3.35
C GLY A 299 16.36 14.06 -4.80
N SER A 300 15.24 13.36 -5.05
CA SER A 300 14.89 12.85 -6.40
C SER A 300 13.48 13.18 -6.85
N TRP A 301 12.68 13.81 -5.98
CA TRP A 301 11.28 14.16 -6.24
C TRP A 301 11.21 15.63 -6.67
N CYS A 302 10.24 16.01 -7.48
CA CYS A 302 10.08 17.39 -7.97
C CYS A 302 8.64 17.91 -7.88
N ALA A 303 7.67 17.00 -7.84
CA ALA A 303 6.25 17.29 -7.74
C ALA A 303 5.53 16.02 -7.27
N MET A 304 5.11 16.00 -6.00
CA MET A 304 4.24 14.97 -5.46
C MET A 304 2.86 15.06 -6.07
N MET A 305 2.37 13.96 -6.62
CA MET A 305 1.05 13.93 -7.27
C MET A 305 -0.05 13.44 -6.35
N GLY A 306 0.26 12.86 -5.19
CA GLY A 306 -0.71 12.15 -4.36
C GLY A 306 -1.16 10.82 -4.99
N GLY A 307 -2.31 10.31 -4.58
CA GLY A 307 -2.91 9.11 -5.16
C GLY A 307 -4.16 8.62 -4.44
N ARG A 308 -4.27 7.31 -4.16
CA ARG A 308 -5.49 6.67 -3.61
C ARG A 308 -5.17 5.60 -2.59
N VAL A 309 -6.12 5.33 -1.70
CA VAL A 309 -6.09 4.13 -0.86
C VAL A 309 -6.59 2.94 -1.67
N TYR A 310 -5.82 1.85 -1.75
CA TYR A 310 -6.26 0.67 -2.48
C TYR A 310 -7.42 -0.03 -1.76
N ARG A 311 -8.58 -0.06 -2.42
CA ARG A 311 -9.81 -0.73 -1.94
C ARG A 311 -10.25 -1.93 -2.79
N GLY A 312 -9.47 -2.25 -3.83
CA GLY A 312 -9.66 -3.42 -4.67
C GLY A 312 -9.53 -4.75 -3.92
N THR A 313 -9.91 -5.82 -4.59
CA THR A 313 -9.93 -7.18 -4.01
C THR A 313 -8.99 -8.14 -4.73
N GLN A 314 -8.48 -7.76 -5.90
CA GLN A 314 -7.62 -8.61 -6.70
C GLN A 314 -6.23 -8.80 -6.06
N TYR A 315 -5.73 -7.80 -5.34
CA TYR A 315 -4.41 -7.79 -4.73
C TYR A 315 -4.49 -7.57 -3.21
N PRO A 316 -4.74 -8.62 -2.41
CA PRO A 316 -4.96 -8.48 -0.96
C PRO A 316 -3.82 -7.81 -0.19
N ARG A 317 -2.57 -7.91 -0.67
CA ARG A 317 -1.40 -7.27 -0.02
C ARG A 317 -1.35 -5.76 -0.21
N LEU A 318 -2.13 -5.23 -1.15
CA LEU A 318 -2.26 -3.79 -1.39
C LEU A 318 -3.35 -3.15 -0.52
N ALA A 319 -4.27 -3.95 0.03
CA ALA A 319 -5.43 -3.51 0.80
C ALA A 319 -5.09 -2.48 1.89
N GLY A 320 -5.77 -1.33 1.85
CA GLY A 320 -5.67 -0.27 2.87
C GLY A 320 -4.41 0.59 2.80
N ARG A 321 -3.50 0.32 1.86
CA ARG A 321 -2.32 1.17 1.60
C ARG A 321 -2.74 2.42 0.84
N TYR A 322 -2.31 3.60 1.29
CA TYR A 322 -2.37 4.82 0.47
C TYR A 322 -1.18 4.85 -0.49
N PHE A 323 -1.43 4.86 -1.80
CA PHE A 323 -0.42 4.92 -2.84
C PHE A 323 -0.20 6.36 -3.27
N PHE A 324 1.06 6.72 -3.49
CA PHE A 324 1.43 8.01 -4.03
C PHE A 324 2.69 7.91 -4.90
N THR A 325 2.81 8.87 -5.81
CA THR A 325 3.91 8.95 -6.78
C THR A 325 4.37 10.39 -6.96
N ASP A 326 5.48 10.54 -7.66
CA ASP A 326 6.02 11.81 -8.10
C ASP A 326 6.12 11.89 -9.63
N TYR A 327 5.99 13.11 -10.15
CA TYR A 327 6.00 13.42 -11.57
C TYR A 327 7.35 13.11 -12.23
N CYS A 328 8.48 13.41 -11.56
CA CYS A 328 9.82 13.38 -12.17
C CYS A 328 10.60 12.07 -11.99
N SER A 329 10.29 11.28 -10.96
CA SER A 329 11.09 10.12 -10.57
C SER A 329 10.49 8.79 -11.03
N GLY A 330 9.16 8.76 -11.22
CA GLY A 330 8.41 7.52 -11.42
C GLY A 330 8.48 6.56 -10.22
N GLN A 331 8.86 7.06 -9.03
CA GLN A 331 8.84 6.29 -7.80
C GLN A 331 7.41 6.14 -7.29
N PHE A 332 7.03 4.93 -6.88
CA PHE A 332 5.81 4.70 -6.13
C PHE A 332 6.14 4.33 -4.69
N ARG A 333 5.41 4.93 -3.78
CA ARG A 333 5.48 4.63 -2.35
C ARG A 333 4.08 4.36 -1.83
N SER A 334 4.01 3.81 -0.63
CA SER A 334 2.74 3.70 0.08
C SER A 334 2.87 3.92 1.57
N LEU A 335 1.77 4.36 2.17
CA LEU A 335 1.62 4.53 3.60
C LEU A 335 0.63 3.51 4.17
N LEU A 336 0.98 2.94 5.32
CA LEU A 336 0.08 2.18 6.19
C LEU A 336 0.11 2.74 7.61
N PRO A 337 -1.00 2.66 8.36
CA PRO A 337 -0.97 2.95 9.78
C PRO A 337 0.06 2.06 10.50
N GLY A 338 1.01 2.69 11.18
CA GLY A 338 1.99 2.06 12.05
C GLY A 338 1.52 1.99 13.50
N SER A 339 2.41 1.60 14.40
CA SER A 339 2.14 1.58 15.84
C SER A 339 2.09 2.98 16.43
N LEU A 340 1.21 3.22 17.42
CA LEU A 340 1.15 4.47 18.18
C LEU A 340 0.89 5.73 17.32
N GLY A 341 0.16 5.57 16.21
CA GLY A 341 -0.20 6.68 15.32
C GLY A 341 0.90 7.11 14.34
N SER A 342 2.01 6.37 14.26
CA SER A 342 2.99 6.58 13.19
C SER A 342 2.47 6.04 11.85
N TRP A 343 3.19 6.35 10.77
CA TRP A 343 2.96 5.76 9.45
C TRP A 343 4.16 4.92 9.05
N GLN A 344 3.89 3.74 8.50
CA GLN A 344 4.88 2.92 7.83
C GLN A 344 4.87 3.28 6.34
N GLU A 345 6.00 3.79 5.86
CA GLU A 345 6.21 4.05 4.45
C GLU A 345 6.99 2.89 3.81
N ASP A 346 6.46 2.35 2.72
CA ASP A 346 7.13 1.34 1.89
C ASP A 346 7.40 1.88 0.49
N VAL A 347 8.59 1.61 -0.07
CA VAL A 347 8.89 1.89 -1.47
C VAL A 347 8.41 0.71 -2.33
N LEU A 348 7.42 0.96 -3.17
CA LEU A 348 6.77 -0.05 -3.99
C LEU A 348 7.43 -0.20 -5.37
N LEU A 349 7.95 0.90 -5.90
CA LEU A 349 8.70 0.95 -7.15
C LEU A 349 9.77 2.05 -7.08
N GLN A 350 11.04 1.69 -7.34
CA GLN A 350 12.18 2.63 -7.24
C GLN A 350 12.32 3.54 -8.46
N SER A 351 11.81 3.13 -9.62
CA SER A 351 11.80 3.91 -10.85
C SER A 351 10.78 3.35 -11.82
N GLY A 352 10.06 4.23 -12.49
CA GLY A 352 8.95 3.91 -13.39
C GLY A 352 8.81 4.95 -14.51
N PRO A 353 7.66 4.98 -15.20
CA PRO A 353 7.34 6.03 -16.15
C PRO A 353 7.40 7.41 -15.49
N LEU A 354 7.89 8.39 -16.23
CA LEU A 354 7.87 9.80 -15.82
C LEU A 354 6.54 10.44 -16.22
N GLY A 355 6.29 11.66 -15.75
CA GLY A 355 5.12 12.44 -16.12
C GLY A 355 3.80 11.87 -15.59
N LEU A 356 3.86 11.09 -14.50
CA LEU A 356 2.66 10.60 -13.82
C LEU A 356 1.93 11.78 -13.21
N VAL A 357 0.62 11.90 -13.46
CA VAL A 357 -0.19 13.06 -13.04
C VAL A 357 -1.42 12.68 -12.22
N CYS A 358 -1.81 11.41 -12.24
CA CYS A 358 -2.93 10.91 -11.44
C CYS A 358 -2.75 9.42 -11.16
N ILE A 359 -3.10 9.02 -9.94
CA ILE A 359 -3.44 7.65 -9.56
C ILE A 359 -4.91 7.69 -9.16
N ASP A 360 -5.76 6.89 -9.80
CA ASP A 360 -7.16 6.73 -9.40
C ASP A 360 -7.60 5.26 -9.45
N GLU A 361 -8.75 4.94 -8.88
CA GLU A 361 -9.39 3.63 -8.89
C GLU A 361 -10.42 3.48 -10.02
N GLY A 362 -10.61 2.25 -10.47
CA GLY A 362 -11.83 1.87 -11.19
C GLY A 362 -12.97 1.54 -10.22
N ALA A 363 -14.18 1.28 -10.73
CA ALA A 363 -15.31 0.87 -9.91
C ALA A 363 -15.10 -0.45 -9.14
N ASP A 364 -14.08 -1.22 -9.51
CA ASP A 364 -13.65 -2.45 -8.82
C ASP A 364 -12.66 -2.18 -7.67
N GLY A 365 -12.28 -0.92 -7.43
CA GLY A 365 -11.28 -0.51 -6.44
C GLY A 365 -9.83 -0.80 -6.87
N GLU A 366 -9.62 -1.31 -8.09
CA GLU A 366 -8.28 -1.55 -8.63
C GLU A 366 -7.68 -0.24 -9.11
N LEU A 367 -6.37 -0.05 -8.88
CA LEU A 367 -5.71 1.22 -9.15
C LEU A 367 -5.12 1.29 -10.56
N TYR A 368 -5.20 2.49 -11.11
CA TYR A 368 -4.62 2.89 -12.37
C TYR A 368 -3.76 4.14 -12.17
N ALA A 369 -2.73 4.30 -12.98
CA ALA A 369 -1.93 5.52 -13.02
C ALA A 369 -1.81 6.00 -14.45
N ILE A 370 -1.86 7.32 -14.66
CA ILE A 370 -1.75 7.90 -16.00
C ILE A 370 -0.56 8.86 -16.09
N SER A 371 0.16 8.74 -17.20
CA SER A 371 1.28 9.60 -17.55
C SER A 371 0.89 10.52 -18.70
N ASN A 372 1.15 11.81 -18.51
CA ASN A 372 1.06 12.79 -19.60
C ASN A 372 2.20 12.61 -20.62
N PHE A 373 3.33 12.02 -20.21
CA PHE A 373 4.44 11.74 -21.09
C PHE A 373 4.14 10.55 -22.00
N GLY A 374 3.75 10.86 -23.24
CA GLY A 374 3.34 9.85 -24.23
C GLY A 374 1.90 9.34 -24.04
N GLY A 375 1.13 9.95 -23.14
CA GLY A 375 -0.32 9.71 -23.00
C GLY A 375 -0.67 8.26 -22.72
N LYS A 376 -0.13 7.69 -21.63
CA LYS A 376 -0.21 6.26 -21.30
C LYS A 376 -0.89 6.01 -19.96
N LEU A 377 -1.88 5.13 -19.98
CA LEU A 377 -2.56 4.60 -18.81
C LEU A 377 -1.97 3.24 -18.44
N TYR A 378 -1.72 3.05 -17.15
CA TYR A 378 -1.15 1.82 -16.57
C TYR A 378 -2.10 1.27 -15.52
N LYS A 379 -2.29 -0.05 -15.50
CA LYS A 379 -2.89 -0.75 -14.36
C LYS A 379 -1.80 -1.07 -13.34
N ILE A 380 -2.04 -0.72 -12.08
CA ILE A 380 -1.15 -1.06 -10.97
C ILE A 380 -1.48 -2.48 -10.51
N LYS A 381 -0.46 -3.34 -10.42
CA LYS A 381 -0.61 -4.73 -9.95
C LYS A 381 0.40 -5.04 -8.87
N ASP A 382 0.01 -5.89 -7.91
CA ASP A 382 1.00 -6.55 -7.05
C ASP A 382 1.92 -7.42 -7.90
N ALA A 383 3.23 -7.28 -7.73
CA ALA A 383 4.22 -8.11 -8.42
C ALA A 383 4.14 -9.58 -7.97
N CYS A 384 3.56 -9.85 -6.81
CA CYS A 384 3.37 -11.16 -6.23
C CYS A 384 1.93 -11.29 -5.71
N PRO A 385 0.94 -11.45 -6.62
CA PRO A 385 -0.50 -11.38 -6.32
C PRO A 385 -1.05 -12.66 -5.66
N MET A 386 -0.19 -13.40 -4.96
CA MET A 386 -0.55 -14.64 -4.28
C MET A 386 -0.88 -14.35 -2.81
N PRO A 387 -1.81 -15.10 -2.19
CA PRO A 387 -2.10 -14.94 -0.76
C PRO A 387 -0.85 -15.25 0.07
N MET A 388 -0.73 -14.59 1.23
CA MET A 388 0.34 -14.87 2.18
C MET A 388 0.29 -16.34 2.62
N PRO A 389 1.43 -17.02 2.74
CA PRO A 389 1.46 -18.39 3.19
C PRO A 389 1.02 -18.47 4.65
N THR A 390 0.17 -19.44 4.96
CA THR A 390 -0.38 -19.63 6.32
C THR A 390 0.19 -20.88 6.96
N ILE A 391 0.51 -20.80 8.26
CA ILE A 391 0.94 -21.96 9.06
C ILE A 391 -0.24 -22.43 9.89
N ILE A 392 -0.60 -23.70 9.75
CA ILE A 392 -1.59 -24.39 10.59
C ILE A 392 -0.84 -25.32 11.56
N VAL A 393 -1.23 -25.26 12.83
CA VAL A 393 -0.76 -26.21 13.85
C VAL A 393 -1.61 -27.48 13.79
N ALA A 394 -1.01 -28.60 13.41
CA ALA A 394 -1.67 -29.89 13.28
C ALA A 394 -0.97 -30.92 14.19
N GLY A 395 -1.42 -31.00 15.45
CA GLY A 395 -0.82 -31.87 16.45
C GLY A 395 0.60 -31.45 16.79
N ASP A 396 1.58 -32.29 16.42
CA ASP A 396 3.01 -32.07 16.61
C ASP A 396 3.73 -31.49 15.37
N SER A 397 2.97 -31.14 14.33
CA SER A 397 3.48 -30.59 13.08
C SER A 397 2.96 -29.19 12.79
N LEU A 398 3.75 -28.44 12.05
CA LEU A 398 3.36 -27.19 11.40
C LEU A 398 3.22 -27.45 9.91
N ILE A 399 2.07 -27.09 9.35
CA ILE A 399 1.77 -27.29 7.93
C ILE A 399 1.62 -25.91 7.29
N CYS A 400 2.49 -25.61 6.34
CA CYS A 400 2.35 -24.42 5.49
C CYS A 400 1.30 -24.66 4.40
N SER A 401 0.63 -23.61 3.94
CA SER A 401 -0.14 -23.63 2.68
C SER A 401 0.71 -24.12 1.49
N ALA A 402 0.04 -24.60 0.43
CA ALA A 402 0.73 -25.14 -0.74
C ALA A 402 1.60 -24.08 -1.44
N ALA A 403 2.83 -24.46 -1.79
CA ALA A 403 3.85 -23.65 -2.44
C ALA A 403 4.80 -24.55 -3.24
N LEU A 404 5.65 -23.97 -4.09
CA LEU A 404 6.66 -24.68 -4.88
C LEU A 404 7.93 -24.99 -4.08
N GLY A 405 8.21 -24.24 -3.02
CA GLY A 405 9.37 -24.43 -2.15
C GLY A 405 9.17 -23.80 -0.78
N TYR A 406 9.93 -24.28 0.21
CA TYR A 406 9.81 -23.87 1.61
C TYR A 406 11.20 -23.62 2.21
N ALA A 407 11.28 -22.63 3.11
CA ALA A 407 12.42 -22.45 4.01
C ALA A 407 11.92 -22.01 5.38
N TRP A 408 11.92 -22.94 6.34
CA TRP A 408 11.44 -22.68 7.69
C TRP A 408 12.49 -21.99 8.56
N SER A 409 12.01 -21.12 9.45
CA SER A 409 12.82 -20.45 10.47
C SER A 409 12.20 -20.63 11.86
N VAL A 410 13.04 -20.60 12.90
CA VAL A 410 12.64 -20.52 14.31
C VAL A 410 13.34 -19.34 14.96
N ASP A 411 12.57 -18.47 15.61
CA ASP A 411 13.04 -17.23 16.25
C ASP A 411 13.94 -16.39 15.32
N GLY A 412 13.55 -16.33 14.03
CA GLY A 412 14.25 -15.58 12.98
C GLY A 412 15.46 -16.29 12.35
N ALA A 413 15.84 -17.48 12.82
CA ALA A 413 16.95 -18.26 12.27
C ALA A 413 16.46 -19.41 11.39
N LEU A 414 17.02 -19.52 10.18
CA LEU A 414 16.73 -20.63 9.26
C LEU A 414 17.04 -21.99 9.89
N ILE A 415 16.15 -22.96 9.67
CA ILE A 415 16.31 -24.36 10.08
C ILE A 415 16.93 -25.13 8.91
N PRO A 416 18.19 -25.58 8.99
CA PRO A 416 18.84 -26.25 7.87
C PRO A 416 18.09 -27.52 7.44
N GLY A 417 17.80 -27.64 6.15
CA GLY A 417 17.12 -28.82 5.57
C GLY A 417 15.60 -28.88 5.83
N ALA A 418 15.01 -27.87 6.47
CA ALA A 418 13.56 -27.76 6.58
C ALA A 418 12.99 -27.10 5.33
N ASP A 419 12.87 -27.90 4.25
CA ASP A 419 12.45 -27.46 2.91
C ASP A 419 11.13 -28.11 2.44
N GLN A 420 10.43 -28.78 3.35
CA GLN A 420 9.15 -29.45 3.09
C GLN A 420 7.97 -28.59 3.55
N GLN A 421 6.79 -28.85 2.98
CA GLN A 421 5.53 -28.21 3.39
C GLN A 421 5.19 -28.43 4.87
N VAL A 422 5.60 -29.58 5.41
CA VAL A 422 5.34 -29.98 6.80
C VAL A 422 6.65 -29.93 7.57
N LEU A 423 6.65 -29.19 8.69
CA LEU A 423 7.74 -29.15 9.66
C LEU A 423 7.31 -29.87 10.94
N TYR A 424 8.24 -30.60 11.56
CA TYR A 424 8.09 -31.17 12.91
C TYR A 424 9.02 -30.43 13.87
N PRO A 425 8.52 -29.40 14.60
CA PRO A 425 9.33 -28.59 15.50
C PRO A 425 10.01 -29.40 16.61
N ALA A 426 11.32 -29.24 16.79
CA ALA A 426 12.08 -29.88 17.86
C ALA A 426 12.09 -29.06 19.17
N THR A 427 11.89 -27.75 19.08
CA THR A 427 12.05 -26.78 20.17
C THR A 427 10.81 -25.92 20.32
N VAL A 428 10.69 -25.26 21.46
CA VAL A 428 9.74 -24.14 21.62
C VAL A 428 10.33 -22.94 20.88
N GLY A 429 9.50 -22.20 20.15
CA GLY A 429 9.93 -20.98 19.46
C GLY A 429 8.85 -20.41 18.55
N ASN A 430 9.13 -19.25 17.98
CA ASN A 430 8.28 -18.62 16.98
C ASN A 430 8.69 -19.10 15.60
N TYR A 431 7.84 -19.87 14.96
CA TYR A 431 8.11 -20.45 13.64
C TYR A 431 7.51 -19.59 12.54
N SER A 432 8.28 -19.39 11.47
CA SER A 432 7.81 -18.80 10.21
C SER A 432 8.36 -19.59 9.03
N VAL A 433 7.79 -19.40 7.85
CA VAL A 433 8.23 -20.05 6.63
C VAL A 433 8.27 -19.06 5.47
N LEU A 434 9.36 -19.07 4.71
CA LEU A 434 9.40 -18.47 3.38
C LEU A 434 8.88 -19.51 2.38
N ALA A 435 7.86 -19.13 1.62
CA ALA A 435 7.23 -19.96 0.59
C ALA A 435 7.51 -19.38 -0.79
N ASP A 436 8.05 -20.19 -1.70
CA ASP A 436 8.15 -19.86 -3.13
C ASP A 436 6.83 -20.19 -3.81
N LEU A 437 6.12 -19.19 -4.32
CA LEU A 437 4.79 -19.31 -4.92
C LEU A 437 4.83 -19.28 -6.46
N GLY A 438 6.01 -19.36 -7.07
CA GLY A 438 6.19 -19.24 -8.51
C GLY A 438 6.69 -17.85 -8.90
N PRO A 439 6.55 -17.44 -10.18
CA PRO A 439 7.42 -16.50 -10.92
C PRO A 439 8.01 -15.31 -10.13
N GLY A 440 9.06 -15.56 -9.33
CA GLY A 440 9.72 -14.54 -8.50
C GLY A 440 8.96 -14.10 -7.23
N CYS A 441 7.86 -14.77 -6.89
CA CYS A 441 6.96 -14.47 -5.79
C CYS A 441 7.32 -15.32 -4.57
N ILE A 442 8.14 -14.78 -3.67
CA ILE A 442 8.54 -15.42 -2.42
C ILE A 442 7.95 -14.63 -1.25
N LEU A 443 7.08 -15.28 -0.46
CA LEU A 443 6.38 -14.66 0.67
C LEU A 443 6.75 -15.31 1.99
N ALA A 444 6.88 -14.51 3.05
CA ALA A 444 6.98 -14.98 4.42
C ALA A 444 5.59 -15.18 5.04
N SER A 445 5.42 -16.21 5.85
CA SER A 445 4.24 -16.35 6.71
C SER A 445 4.34 -15.45 7.94
N ASP A 446 3.21 -15.23 8.60
CA ASP A 446 3.21 -14.79 10.00
C ASP A 446 3.95 -15.79 10.89
N THR A 447 4.41 -15.32 12.06
CA THR A 447 5.01 -16.17 13.08
C THR A 447 3.95 -16.89 13.90
N VAL A 448 4.14 -18.20 14.09
CA VAL A 448 3.33 -19.02 14.98
C VAL A 448 4.20 -19.47 16.15
N LEU A 449 3.82 -19.08 17.37
CA LEU A 449 4.43 -19.64 18.57
C LEU A 449 4.01 -21.10 18.69
N PHE A 450 4.97 -22.02 18.56
CA PHE A 450 4.73 -23.43 18.75
C PHE A 450 5.41 -23.93 20.03
N GLN A 451 4.61 -24.54 20.89
CA GLN A 451 5.08 -25.27 22.05
C GLN A 451 4.73 -26.75 21.85
N PRO A 452 5.71 -27.66 21.74
CA PRO A 452 5.43 -29.08 21.64
C PRO A 452 4.73 -29.55 22.93
N VAL A 453 3.41 -29.75 22.88
CA VAL A 453 2.57 -30.04 24.07
C VAL A 453 2.36 -31.54 24.31
N SER A 454 2.60 -32.43 23.34
CA SER A 454 2.58 -33.88 23.54
C SER A 454 3.18 -34.66 22.36
N ILE A 455 3.61 -35.90 22.62
CA ILE A 455 4.22 -36.86 21.69
C ILE A 455 3.09 -37.59 20.95
N ALA A 456 2.89 -37.36 19.66
CA ALA A 456 2.10 -38.26 18.84
C ALA A 456 2.98 -39.43 18.36
N GLU A 457 2.41 -40.64 18.42
CA GLU A 457 3.03 -41.86 17.93
C GLU A 457 3.13 -41.81 16.40
N GLY A 458 4.35 -41.71 15.87
CA GLY A 458 4.59 -42.00 14.46
C GLY A 458 4.11 -43.43 14.16
N ASN A 459 3.10 -43.53 13.28
CA ASN A 459 2.46 -44.73 12.75
C ASN A 459 2.61 -46.02 13.58
N ALA A 460 1.53 -46.37 14.28
CA ALA A 460 1.25 -47.60 15.02
C ALA A 460 1.56 -48.92 14.26
N SER A 461 2.84 -49.23 14.02
CA SER A 461 3.23 -50.50 13.38
C SER A 461 4.49 -51.15 13.95
N SER A 462 5.25 -50.48 14.82
CA SER A 462 6.30 -51.10 15.62
C SER A 462 6.09 -50.72 17.08
N ASN A 463 5.79 -51.69 17.97
CA ASN A 463 5.63 -51.49 19.42
C ASN A 463 6.93 -50.97 20.08
N PHE A 464 7.33 -49.73 19.79
CA PHE A 464 8.55 -49.12 20.29
C PHE A 464 8.33 -48.60 21.71
N ILE A 465 8.87 -49.33 22.68
CA ILE A 465 8.74 -49.05 24.11
C ILE A 465 10.13 -48.84 24.68
N VAL A 466 10.27 -47.76 25.44
CA VAL A 466 11.45 -47.50 26.28
C VAL A 466 10.99 -47.43 27.73
N TYR A 467 11.59 -48.23 28.61
CA TYR A 467 11.23 -48.30 30.02
C TYR A 467 12.49 -48.37 30.90
N PRO A 468 12.47 -47.77 32.10
CA PRO A 468 13.64 -47.74 32.97
C PRO A 468 13.99 -49.13 33.52
N ASP A 469 15.29 -49.37 33.72
CA ASP A 469 15.84 -50.49 34.48
C ASP A 469 16.73 -49.93 35.61
N PRO A 470 16.11 -49.56 36.75
CA PRO A 470 16.82 -48.90 37.85
C PRO A 470 17.88 -49.78 38.53
N ALA A 471 17.83 -51.10 38.34
CA ALA A 471 18.78 -52.02 38.96
C ALA A 471 20.15 -52.00 38.27
N ASN A 472 20.22 -51.50 37.03
CA ASN A 472 21.39 -51.55 36.17
C ASN A 472 21.79 -50.18 35.60
N ASP A 473 21.26 -49.07 36.14
CA ASP A 473 21.45 -47.71 35.62
C ASP A 473 21.24 -47.64 34.09
N ALA A 474 20.16 -48.27 33.62
CA ALA A 474 19.90 -48.47 32.21
C ALA A 474 18.44 -48.17 31.83
N PHE A 475 18.19 -48.04 30.54
CA PHE A 475 16.85 -48.11 29.96
C PHE A 475 16.77 -49.32 29.04
N ASN A 476 15.67 -50.06 29.14
CA ASN A 476 15.37 -51.12 28.20
C ASN A 476 14.57 -50.54 27.02
N VAL A 477 15.03 -50.88 25.83
CA VAL A 477 14.45 -50.48 24.56
C VAL A 477 13.94 -51.74 23.87
N SER A 478 12.69 -51.75 23.42
CA SER A 478 12.08 -52.89 22.73
C SER A 478 11.20 -52.44 21.56
N TRP A 479 11.14 -53.26 20.51
CA TRP A 479 10.30 -53.02 19.33
C TRP A 479 9.94 -54.33 18.62
N ASP A 480 8.87 -54.32 17.82
CA ASP A 480 8.51 -55.45 16.96
C ASP A 480 9.53 -55.58 15.81
N GLN A 481 10.27 -56.69 15.74
CA GLN A 481 11.13 -56.98 14.59
C GLN A 481 10.28 -57.38 13.37
N ARG A 482 9.89 -56.41 12.55
CA ARG A 482 9.14 -56.66 11.30
C ARG A 482 10.00 -56.62 10.04
N THR A 483 11.17 -55.99 10.10
CA THR A 483 12.11 -55.89 8.97
C THR A 483 13.38 -56.69 9.24
N ALA A 484 13.77 -57.54 8.30
CA ALA A 484 15.05 -58.24 8.34
C ALA A 484 16.17 -57.22 8.09
N GLY A 485 17.04 -57.02 9.06
CA GLY A 485 18.17 -56.09 8.95
C GLY A 485 18.58 -55.50 10.28
N THR A 486 19.62 -54.68 10.24
CA THR A 486 20.16 -53.99 11.41
C THR A 486 19.42 -52.68 11.62
N VAL A 487 18.84 -52.49 12.80
CA VAL A 487 18.25 -51.22 13.25
C VAL A 487 19.35 -50.37 13.87
N SER A 488 19.46 -49.11 13.46
CA SER A 488 20.33 -48.14 14.12
C SER A 488 19.61 -47.54 15.32
N MET A 489 20.25 -47.52 16.48
CA MET A 489 19.77 -46.85 17.69
C MET A 489 20.71 -45.73 18.08
N ASP A 490 20.20 -44.52 18.15
CA ASP A 490 20.91 -43.35 18.67
C ASP A 490 20.29 -42.90 20.00
N LEU A 491 21.13 -42.57 20.97
CA LEU A 491 20.75 -41.73 22.09
C LEU A 491 21.25 -40.32 21.78
N LEU A 492 20.35 -39.33 21.84
CA LEU A 492 20.65 -37.94 21.51
C LEU A 492 20.45 -37.06 22.74
N ASP A 493 21.24 -36.00 22.86
CA ASP A 493 21.01 -34.94 23.84
C ASP A 493 19.80 -34.06 23.44
N PRO A 494 19.39 -33.08 24.29
CA PRO A 494 18.25 -32.20 23.98
C PRO A 494 18.44 -31.35 22.72
N LEU A 495 19.67 -31.21 22.23
CA LEU A 495 20.03 -30.46 21.03
C LEU A 495 20.12 -31.39 19.79
N GLY A 496 19.76 -32.66 19.93
CA GLY A 496 19.77 -33.64 18.84
C GLY A 496 21.15 -34.21 18.50
N ARG A 497 22.17 -33.97 19.32
CA ARG A 497 23.53 -34.49 19.09
C ARG A 497 23.64 -35.92 19.61
N PRO A 498 24.22 -36.87 18.85
CA PRO A 498 24.36 -38.25 19.30
C PRO A 498 25.35 -38.36 20.46
N VAL A 499 24.87 -38.87 21.60
CA VAL A 499 25.67 -39.23 22.77
C VAL A 499 26.00 -40.72 22.81
N MET A 500 25.19 -41.55 22.14
CA MET A 500 25.45 -42.97 21.96
C MET A 500 24.88 -43.45 20.63
N HIS A 501 25.57 -44.37 19.96
CA HIS A 501 25.09 -45.04 18.76
C HIS A 501 25.30 -46.56 18.89
N ARG A 502 24.30 -47.35 18.50
CA ARG A 502 24.38 -48.81 18.45
C ARG A 502 23.65 -49.36 17.23
N SER A 503 24.22 -50.41 16.65
CA SER A 503 23.58 -51.23 15.63
C SER A 503 22.97 -52.48 16.27
N LEU A 504 21.67 -52.70 16.08
CA LEU A 504 20.90 -53.74 16.75
C LEU A 504 20.28 -54.71 15.74
N SER A 505 20.51 -56.01 15.92
CA SER A 505 19.93 -57.07 15.08
C SER A 505 18.81 -57.85 15.78
N VAL A 506 18.51 -57.53 17.04
CA VAL A 506 17.49 -58.17 17.89
C VAL A 506 16.50 -57.13 18.41
N GLY A 507 15.21 -57.46 18.56
CA GLY A 507 14.11 -56.53 18.87
C GLY A 507 14.10 -55.93 20.27
N ARG A 508 15.23 -55.98 20.97
CA ARG A 508 15.40 -55.46 22.32
C ARG A 508 16.86 -55.14 22.58
N ALA A 509 17.13 -54.08 23.33
CA ALA A 509 18.45 -53.73 23.79
C ALA A 509 18.39 -52.99 25.13
N ALA A 510 19.38 -53.23 25.99
CA ALA A 510 19.63 -52.38 27.15
C ALA A 510 20.54 -51.22 26.73
N LEU A 511 20.08 -50.02 27.06
CA LEU A 511 20.79 -48.76 26.91
C LEU A 511 21.41 -48.43 28.27
N ASP A 512 22.71 -48.68 28.38
CA ASP A 512 23.50 -48.25 29.53
C ASP A 512 23.60 -46.71 29.53
N VAL A 513 23.14 -46.07 30.59
CA VAL A 513 23.17 -44.60 30.74
C VAL A 513 24.10 -44.16 31.87
N ALA A 514 24.90 -45.09 32.41
CA ALA A 514 25.88 -44.78 33.43
C ALA A 514 26.89 -43.74 32.92
N GLY A 515 27.09 -42.67 33.69
CA GLY A 515 28.00 -41.59 33.35
C GLY A 515 27.42 -40.47 32.48
N LEU A 516 26.14 -40.56 32.09
CA LEU A 516 25.42 -39.43 31.49
C LEU A 516 24.90 -38.48 32.58
N SER A 517 24.89 -37.18 32.29
CA SER A 517 24.34 -36.17 33.19
C SER A 517 22.83 -36.32 33.35
N ALA A 518 22.30 -36.05 34.56
CA ALA A 518 20.86 -35.94 34.76
C ALA A 518 20.27 -34.91 33.77
N GLY A 519 19.19 -35.28 33.08
CA GLY A 519 18.69 -34.49 31.96
C GLY A 519 17.77 -35.25 31.01
N LEU A 520 17.29 -34.54 29.99
CA LEU A 520 16.45 -35.10 28.93
C LEU A 520 17.33 -35.69 27.83
N TYR A 521 16.95 -36.86 27.32
CA TYR A 521 17.58 -37.50 26.17
C TYR A 521 16.52 -38.06 25.22
N ILE A 522 16.91 -38.30 23.97
CA ILE A 522 16.04 -38.87 22.93
C ILE A 522 16.64 -40.18 22.45
N VAL A 523 15.90 -41.29 22.60
CA VAL A 523 16.22 -42.57 21.95
C VAL A 523 15.57 -42.55 20.57
N ARG A 524 16.37 -42.73 19.52
CA ARG A 524 15.95 -42.81 18.12
C ARG A 524 16.29 -44.19 17.57
N LEU A 525 15.32 -44.85 16.94
CA LEU A 525 15.52 -46.03 16.10
C LEU A 525 15.35 -45.65 14.64
N THR A 526 16.28 -46.07 13.79
CA THR A 526 16.19 -45.96 12.33
C THR A 526 16.20 -47.37 11.76
N PHE A 527 15.11 -47.74 11.09
CA PHE A 527 14.89 -49.05 10.50
C PHE A 527 15.50 -49.13 9.09
N PRO A 528 15.80 -50.35 8.58
CA PRO A 528 16.39 -50.53 7.25
C PRO A 528 15.56 -49.97 6.08
N ASP A 529 14.25 -49.83 6.27
CA ASP A 529 13.30 -49.25 5.32
C ASP A 529 13.22 -47.71 5.39
N GLY A 530 14.05 -47.08 6.24
CA GLY A 530 14.09 -45.63 6.44
C GLY A 530 13.07 -45.10 7.45
N VAL A 531 12.23 -45.96 8.04
CA VAL A 531 11.30 -45.54 9.09
C VAL A 531 12.09 -45.15 10.34
N VAL A 532 11.65 -44.07 11.02
CA VAL A 532 12.28 -43.58 12.25
C VAL A 532 11.27 -43.55 13.39
N ALA A 533 11.63 -44.12 14.54
CA ALA A 533 10.84 -44.07 15.78
C ALA A 533 11.65 -43.38 16.89
N GLN A 534 11.01 -42.52 17.70
CA GLN A 534 11.70 -41.77 18.75
C GLN A 534 10.93 -41.73 20.07
N ARG A 535 11.65 -41.78 21.19
CA ARG A 535 11.11 -41.72 22.56
C ARG A 535 12.05 -40.89 23.42
N ARG A 536 11.48 -39.99 24.24
CA ARG A 536 12.25 -39.23 25.22
C ARG A 536 12.40 -40.02 26.51
N ILE A 537 13.58 -39.96 27.10
CA ILE A 537 13.86 -40.48 28.44
C ILE A 537 14.39 -39.34 29.31
N ARG A 538 14.12 -39.40 30.61
CA ARG A 538 14.68 -38.48 31.59
C ARG A 538 15.57 -39.26 32.54
N LEU A 539 16.83 -38.86 32.60
CA LEU A 539 17.78 -39.33 33.60
C LEU A 539 17.60 -38.48 34.85
N LEU A 540 17.42 -39.13 35.99
CA LEU A 540 17.22 -38.49 37.30
C LEU A 540 18.53 -38.29 38.03
#